data_AF-A0A8H5CSE5-F1
#
_entry.id   AF-A0A8H5CSE5-F1
#
_cell.length_a   1.000
_cell.length_b   1.000
_cell.length_c   1.000
_cell.angle_alpha   90.00
_cell.angle_beta   90.00
_cell.angle_gamma   90.00
#
_symmetry.space_group_name_H-M   'P 1'
#
loop_
_entity.id
_entity.type
_entity.pdbx_description
1 polymer ?
#
loop_
_entity_poly.entity_id
_entity_poly.type
_entity_poly.pdbx_seq_one_letter_code
_entity_poly.pdbx_strand_id
1 'polypeptide(L)'
;MSGKAHYERLPEESDGLLQGDEPVVAAKPHSKRPLWLVFAIGYFLVMVVHVTIFCFQVRQSILPKIFKPHYTYIDGDWPQELAVPESYGAMNEIQTAFNDTPQFVDIFSPDAHAHWETILPPGGRGYIKLGGHKELFGITMYHQLHCLVRLRAVIAGEKEDMAHVKHCFNYLRQGIVCNADITLEPGKTIIHTKADGTTYPSVIGGYDVDHKCRDATPVWNYLNEKWAQDFPEYDPMAHASEFGQA
;
A
#
# COMPACT_ATOMS: atom_id res chain seq x y z
N MET A 1 43.98 116.22 -31.71
CA MET A 1 44.96 116.59 -32.75
C MET A 1 45.70 115.33 -33.17
N SER A 2 45.80 115.09 -34.49
CA SER A 2 46.62 114.06 -35.17
C SER A 2 46.25 112.60 -34.86
N GLY A 3 45.77 111.78 -35.80
CA GLY A 3 46.47 111.31 -37.01
C GLY A 3 47.23 110.00 -36.66
N LYS A 4 47.19 108.87 -37.37
CA LYS A 4 46.96 108.57 -38.78
C LYS A 4 46.67 107.07 -38.98
N ALA A 5 46.00 106.76 -40.10
CA ALA A 5 46.18 105.65 -41.08
C ALA A 5 46.61 104.25 -40.59
N HIS A 6 45.77 103.22 -40.73
CA HIS A 6 45.56 102.34 -41.91
C HIS A 6 46.76 101.45 -42.29
N TYR A 7 46.60 100.12 -42.27
CA TYR A 7 46.44 99.30 -43.49
C TYR A 7 46.18 97.80 -43.17
N GLU A 8 45.63 97.10 -44.17
CA GLU A 8 44.94 95.81 -44.18
C GLU A 8 45.79 94.52 -44.07
N ARG A 9 45.19 93.56 -43.35
CA ARG A 9 44.88 92.14 -43.64
C ARG A 9 45.76 91.32 -44.61
N LEU A 10 46.17 90.13 -44.14
CA LEU A 10 46.23 88.88 -44.92
C LEU A 10 45.62 87.71 -44.11
N PRO A 11 45.06 86.66 -44.74
CA PRO A 11 44.09 85.76 -44.11
C PRO A 11 44.61 84.35 -43.73
N GLU A 12 43.95 83.81 -42.71
CA GLU A 12 43.43 82.43 -42.54
C GLU A 12 44.38 81.23 -42.50
N GLU A 13 44.51 80.64 -41.30
CA GLU A 13 44.61 79.18 -41.11
C GLU A 13 43.88 78.85 -39.79
N SER A 14 42.79 78.09 -39.88
CA SER A 14 41.91 77.75 -38.77
C SER A 14 42.18 76.33 -38.28
N ASP A 15 43.11 76.19 -37.34
CA ASP A 15 43.26 74.96 -36.56
C ASP A 15 42.36 75.03 -35.31
N GLY A 16 41.31 74.22 -35.35
CA GLY A 16 40.37 74.05 -34.25
C GLY A 16 40.98 73.30 -33.07
N LEU A 17 40.82 73.87 -31.88
CA LEU A 17 40.95 73.15 -30.62
C LEU A 17 39.77 73.55 -29.72
N LEU A 18 38.71 72.74 -29.73
CA LEU A 18 37.57 72.91 -28.84
C LEU A 18 37.74 72.08 -27.56
N GLN A 19 37.42 72.76 -26.47
CA GLN A 19 37.18 72.33 -25.08
C GLN A 19 36.79 70.86 -24.87
N GLY A 20 37.41 70.25 -23.86
CA GLY A 20 37.06 68.93 -23.35
C GLY A 20 35.76 68.95 -22.53
N ASP A 21 34.83 68.09 -22.93
CA ASP A 21 33.60 67.74 -22.22
C ASP A 21 33.87 66.69 -21.12
N GLU A 22 33.17 66.79 -19.98
CA GLU A 22 33.19 65.75 -18.94
C GLU A 22 32.65 64.40 -19.48
N PRO A 23 33.18 63.25 -19.02
CA PRO A 23 32.70 61.96 -19.47
C PRO A 23 31.30 61.66 -18.90
N VAL A 24 30.30 61.68 -19.78
CA VAL A 24 28.97 61.11 -19.53
C VAL A 24 29.15 59.62 -19.18
N VAL A 25 28.93 59.26 -17.91
CA VAL A 25 28.88 57.87 -17.48
C VAL A 25 27.68 57.21 -18.15
N ALA A 26 27.92 56.46 -19.22
CA ALA A 26 26.90 55.69 -19.90
C ALA A 26 26.25 54.69 -18.91
N ALA A 27 24.95 54.85 -18.67
CA ALA A 27 24.18 53.86 -17.93
C ALA A 27 24.29 52.50 -18.63
N LYS A 28 24.87 51.49 -17.95
CA LYS A 28 24.93 50.13 -18.49
C LYS A 28 23.51 49.68 -18.83
N PRO A 29 23.25 49.15 -20.05
CA PRO A 29 21.92 48.68 -20.39
C PRO A 29 21.51 47.58 -19.41
N HIS A 30 20.36 47.75 -18.76
CA HIS A 30 19.76 46.71 -17.93
C HIS A 30 19.57 45.46 -18.80
N SER A 31 20.43 44.47 -18.59
CA SER A 31 20.30 43.13 -19.17
C SER A 31 18.94 42.57 -18.77
N LYS A 32 17.95 42.63 -19.68
CA LYS A 32 16.66 42.00 -19.48
C LYS A 32 16.92 40.51 -19.24
N ARG A 33 16.71 40.03 -18.01
CA ARG A 33 16.85 38.61 -17.70
C ARG A 33 16.01 37.84 -18.73
N PRO A 34 16.62 36.93 -19.49
CA PRO A 34 15.94 36.28 -20.60
C PRO A 34 14.78 35.44 -20.09
N LEU A 35 13.55 35.91 -20.28
CA LEU A 35 12.33 35.20 -19.89
C LEU A 35 12.25 33.81 -20.54
N TRP A 36 12.84 33.64 -21.73
CA TRP A 36 12.95 32.37 -22.42
C TRP A 36 13.75 31.32 -21.64
N LEU A 37 14.73 31.71 -20.82
CA LEU A 37 15.49 30.78 -19.98
C LEU A 37 14.63 30.20 -18.86
N VAL A 38 13.72 30.98 -18.28
CA VAL A 38 12.76 30.48 -17.27
C VAL A 38 11.79 29.47 -17.89
N PHE A 39 11.29 29.77 -19.10
CA PHE A 39 10.43 28.83 -19.83
C PHE A 39 11.18 27.57 -20.27
N ALA A 40 12.44 27.69 -20.72
CA ALA A 40 13.27 26.55 -21.09
C ALA A 40 13.59 25.65 -19.88
N ILE A 41 13.91 26.24 -18.73
CA ILE A 41 14.11 25.51 -17.48
C ILE A 41 12.82 24.82 -17.04
N GLY A 42 11.68 25.53 -17.07
CA GLY A 42 10.38 24.97 -16.74
C GLY A 42 10.02 23.78 -17.63
N TYR A 43 10.22 23.91 -18.95
CA TYR A 43 10.00 22.83 -19.90
C TYR A 43 10.91 21.63 -19.65
N PHE A 44 12.20 21.87 -19.37
CA PHE A 44 13.15 20.82 -19.03
C PHE A 44 12.76 20.07 -17.76
N LEU A 45 12.36 20.77 -16.70
CA LEU A 45 11.89 20.13 -15.45
C LEU A 45 10.64 19.28 -15.68
N VAL A 46 9.68 19.78 -16.45
CA VAL A 46 8.49 19.01 -16.84
C VAL A 46 8.89 17.77 -17.64
N MET A 47 9.79 17.90 -18.61
CA MET A 47 10.30 16.75 -19.38
C MET A 47 10.96 15.71 -18.47
N VAL A 48 11.80 16.15 -17.52
CA VAL A 48 12.46 15.25 -16.56
C VAL A 48 11.43 14.51 -15.71
N VAL A 49 10.38 15.19 -15.23
CA VAL A 49 9.28 14.56 -14.48
C VAL A 49 8.53 13.54 -15.35
N HIS A 50 8.25 13.85 -16.60
CA HIS A 50 7.58 12.91 -17.50
C HIS A 50 8.45 11.70 -17.81
N VAL A 51 9.75 11.89 -18.01
CA VAL A 51 10.70 10.78 -18.24
C VAL A 51 10.83 9.92 -16.99
N THR A 52 10.92 10.49 -15.78
CA THR A 52 10.97 9.70 -14.55
C THR A 52 9.67 8.93 -14.30
N ILE A 53 8.50 9.55 -14.53
CA ILE A 53 7.21 8.86 -14.47
C ILE A 53 7.16 7.73 -15.50
N PHE A 54 7.59 7.99 -16.74
CA PHE A 54 7.61 6.98 -17.80
C PHE A 54 8.55 5.81 -17.45
N CYS A 55 9.78 6.09 -16.99
CA CYS A 55 10.72 5.07 -16.53
C CYS A 55 10.16 4.28 -15.35
N PHE A 56 9.48 4.94 -14.40
CA PHE A 56 8.82 4.29 -13.29
C PHE A 56 7.67 3.37 -13.77
N GLN A 57 6.83 3.84 -14.70
CA GLN A 57 5.76 3.04 -15.29
C GLN A 57 6.31 1.86 -16.09
N VAL A 58 7.40 2.03 -16.85
CA VAL A 58 8.08 0.91 -17.53
C VAL A 58 8.57 -0.11 -16.49
N ARG A 59 9.20 0.36 -15.40
CA ARG A 59 9.70 -0.51 -14.33
C ARG A 59 8.59 -1.26 -13.59
N GLN A 60 7.45 -0.61 -13.33
CA GLN A 60 6.35 -1.20 -12.56
C GLN A 60 5.40 -2.04 -13.42
N SER A 61 5.15 -1.64 -14.67
CA SER A 61 4.09 -2.23 -15.50
C SER A 61 4.60 -3.10 -16.64
N ILE A 62 5.82 -2.84 -17.15
CA ILE A 62 6.36 -3.53 -18.33
C ILE A 62 7.43 -4.55 -17.92
N LEU A 63 8.44 -4.15 -17.14
CA LEU A 63 9.53 -5.05 -16.76
C LEU A 63 9.06 -6.33 -16.06
N PRO A 64 8.09 -6.32 -15.12
CA PRO A 64 7.64 -7.55 -14.45
C PRO A 64 6.89 -8.50 -15.39
N LYS A 65 6.26 -7.97 -16.45
CA LYS A 65 5.59 -8.79 -17.48
C LYS A 65 6.60 -9.48 -18.40
N ILE A 66 7.73 -8.82 -18.69
CA ILE A 66 8.81 -9.35 -19.53
C ILE A 66 9.70 -10.31 -18.75
N PHE A 67 10.07 -9.94 -17.52
CA PHE A 67 10.95 -10.70 -16.64
C PHE A 67 10.15 -11.22 -15.46
N LYS A 68 9.49 -12.36 -15.67
CA LYS A 68 8.87 -13.09 -14.56
C LYS A 68 10.00 -13.71 -13.73
N PRO A 69 10.09 -13.42 -12.42
CA PRO A 69 11.07 -14.07 -11.56
C PRO A 69 10.87 -15.59 -11.62
N HIS A 70 11.96 -16.32 -11.77
CA HIS A 70 11.98 -17.77 -11.70
C HIS A 70 12.32 -18.18 -10.28
N TYR A 71 11.45 -18.98 -9.66
CA TYR A 71 11.61 -19.47 -8.30
C TYR A 71 11.91 -20.97 -8.33
N THR A 72 12.86 -21.40 -7.51
CA THR A 72 13.18 -22.83 -7.33
C THR A 72 12.21 -23.52 -6.37
N TYR A 73 11.53 -22.75 -5.51
CA TYR A 73 10.64 -23.22 -4.45
C TYR A 73 11.35 -24.13 -3.43
N ILE A 74 12.63 -23.84 -3.17
CA ILE A 74 13.49 -24.57 -2.23
C ILE A 74 14.20 -23.52 -1.36
N ASP A 75 14.42 -23.84 -0.08
CA ASP A 75 15.23 -23.02 0.86
C ASP A 75 14.88 -21.52 0.91
N GLY A 76 13.59 -21.18 0.86
CA GLY A 76 13.10 -19.80 0.92
C GLY A 76 12.96 -19.09 -0.43
N ASP A 77 13.33 -19.73 -1.53
CA ASP A 77 13.25 -19.14 -2.87
C ASP A 77 11.86 -19.33 -3.51
N TRP A 78 10.88 -18.56 -3.03
CA TRP A 78 9.51 -18.48 -3.56
C TRP A 78 8.96 -17.06 -3.39
N PRO A 79 7.92 -16.67 -4.15
CA PRO A 79 7.30 -15.36 -3.95
C PRO A 79 6.58 -15.34 -2.59
N GLN A 80 6.52 -14.17 -1.96
CA GLN A 80 5.77 -14.00 -0.70
C GLN A 80 4.27 -14.22 -0.89
N GLU A 81 3.71 -13.84 -2.04
CA GLU A 81 2.28 -13.95 -2.36
C GLU A 81 2.06 -14.87 -3.55
N LEU A 82 0.89 -15.50 -3.60
CA LEU A 82 0.48 -16.32 -4.74
C LEU A 82 0.30 -15.45 -5.99
N ALA A 83 1.04 -15.76 -7.05
CA ALA A 83 0.85 -15.14 -8.36
C ALA A 83 -0.41 -15.71 -9.05
N VAL A 84 -1.59 -15.16 -8.73
CA VAL A 84 -2.85 -15.51 -9.39
C VAL A 84 -2.81 -15.02 -10.85
N PRO A 85 -2.97 -15.89 -11.86
CA PRO A 85 -2.91 -15.46 -13.25
C PRO A 85 -4.06 -14.50 -13.60
N GLU A 86 -3.75 -13.46 -14.38
CA GLU A 86 -4.74 -12.45 -14.82
C GLU A 86 -5.94 -13.05 -15.58
N SER A 87 -5.79 -14.25 -16.15
CA SER A 87 -6.90 -15.01 -16.75
C SER A 87 -8.00 -15.38 -15.77
N TYR A 88 -7.72 -15.37 -14.46
CA TYR A 88 -8.69 -15.59 -13.39
C TYR A 88 -9.31 -14.27 -12.88
N GLY A 89 -8.98 -13.15 -13.50
CA GLY A 89 -9.43 -11.81 -13.12
C GLY A 89 -8.37 -11.04 -12.33
N ALA A 90 -8.41 -9.71 -12.46
CA ALA A 90 -7.57 -8.83 -11.66
C ALA A 90 -8.12 -8.72 -10.23
N MET A 91 -7.24 -8.78 -9.22
CA MET A 91 -7.56 -8.55 -7.81
C MET A 91 -7.71 -7.05 -7.55
N ASN A 92 -8.78 -6.48 -8.09
CA ASN A 92 -9.11 -5.06 -7.91
C ASN A 92 -9.68 -4.81 -6.51
N GLU A 93 -9.53 -3.57 -6.03
CA GLU A 93 -10.20 -3.13 -4.81
C GLU A 93 -11.72 -3.16 -5.02
N ILE A 94 -12.42 -3.77 -4.06
CA ILE A 94 -13.89 -3.84 -4.06
C ILE A 94 -14.43 -3.26 -2.75
N GLN A 95 -15.63 -2.72 -2.82
CA GLN A 95 -16.41 -2.36 -1.64
C GLN A 95 -17.46 -3.44 -1.41
N THR A 96 -17.58 -3.90 -0.17
CA THR A 96 -18.58 -4.89 0.20
C THR A 96 -19.21 -4.51 1.53
N ALA A 97 -20.52 -4.66 1.63
CA ALA A 97 -21.26 -4.47 2.87
C ALA A 97 -21.33 -5.80 3.62
N PHE A 98 -20.99 -5.81 4.90
CA PHE A 98 -21.09 -7.01 5.71
C PHE A 98 -22.53 -7.19 6.17
N ASN A 99 -23.09 -8.36 5.85
CA ASN A 99 -24.46 -8.72 6.19
C ASN A 99 -24.51 -10.14 6.72
N ASP A 100 -25.52 -10.42 7.54
CA ASP A 100 -25.80 -11.75 8.02
C ASP A 100 -26.13 -12.69 6.85
N THR A 101 -25.37 -13.78 6.74
CA THR A 101 -25.56 -14.79 5.70
C THR A 101 -26.23 -16.01 6.33
N PRO A 102 -27.52 -16.29 6.07
CA PRO A 102 -28.30 -17.26 6.85
C PRO A 102 -27.63 -18.64 7.03
N GLN A 103 -26.92 -19.12 6.01
CA GLN A 103 -26.23 -20.42 6.00
C GLN A 103 -25.00 -20.45 6.92
N PHE A 104 -24.44 -19.30 7.28
CA PHE A 104 -23.25 -19.17 8.12
C PHE A 104 -23.54 -18.54 9.49
N VAL A 105 -24.71 -17.94 9.69
CA VAL A 105 -25.09 -17.38 10.99
C VAL A 105 -25.32 -18.50 12.00
N ASP A 106 -26.14 -19.51 11.69
CA ASP A 106 -26.42 -20.55 12.68
C ASP A 106 -25.31 -21.60 12.79
N ILE A 107 -24.27 -21.22 13.56
CA ILE A 107 -23.10 -22.06 13.80
C ILE A 107 -23.38 -23.28 14.69
N PHE A 108 -24.58 -23.45 15.25
CA PHE A 108 -24.92 -24.61 16.09
C PHE A 108 -25.91 -25.55 15.41
N SER A 109 -26.42 -25.18 14.23
CA SER A 109 -27.32 -26.04 13.48
C SER A 109 -26.66 -27.40 13.18
N PRO A 110 -27.44 -28.50 13.10
CA PRO A 110 -26.89 -29.81 12.73
C PRO A 110 -26.13 -29.78 11.39
N ASP A 111 -26.57 -28.93 10.47
CA ASP A 111 -25.98 -28.76 9.13
C ASP A 111 -24.83 -27.73 9.10
N ALA A 112 -24.58 -27.02 10.21
CA ALA A 112 -23.55 -25.99 10.29
C ALA A 112 -22.17 -26.54 9.90
N HIS A 113 -21.84 -27.77 10.27
CA HIS A 113 -20.58 -28.37 9.86
C HIS A 113 -20.47 -28.42 8.33
N ALA A 114 -21.49 -28.95 7.64
CA ALA A 114 -21.48 -29.06 6.19
C ALA A 114 -21.38 -27.69 5.52
N HIS A 115 -22.14 -26.69 6.01
CA HIS A 115 -22.09 -25.33 5.47
C HIS A 115 -20.72 -24.68 5.67
N TRP A 116 -20.18 -24.71 6.88
CA TRP A 116 -18.90 -24.08 7.20
C TRP A 116 -17.71 -24.73 6.48
N GLU A 117 -17.82 -26.01 6.13
CA GLU A 117 -16.81 -26.68 5.30
C GLU A 117 -16.77 -26.15 3.86
N THR A 118 -17.87 -25.60 3.35
CA THR A 118 -17.94 -25.04 1.98
C THR A 118 -17.14 -23.75 1.79
N ILE A 119 -16.73 -23.08 2.86
CA ILE A 119 -15.91 -21.86 2.76
C ILE A 119 -14.47 -22.17 2.33
N LEU A 120 -14.08 -23.45 2.41
CA LEU A 120 -12.78 -23.93 1.98
C LEU A 120 -12.91 -24.57 0.59
N PRO A 121 -11.91 -24.40 -0.31
CA PRO A 121 -11.92 -25.04 -1.61
C PRO A 121 -12.00 -26.58 -1.47
N PRO A 122 -12.89 -27.28 -2.18
CA PRO A 122 -13.14 -28.71 -1.95
C PRO A 122 -11.95 -29.61 -2.30
N GLY A 123 -11.10 -29.19 -3.25
CA GLY A 123 -9.95 -30.00 -3.68
C GLY A 123 -8.76 -29.94 -2.72
N GLY A 124 -8.34 -28.74 -2.35
CA GLY A 124 -7.11 -28.51 -1.57
C GLY A 124 -7.31 -27.78 -0.25
N ARG A 125 -8.54 -27.35 0.07
CA ARG A 125 -8.89 -26.63 1.30
C ARG A 125 -8.03 -25.39 1.58
N GLY A 126 -7.53 -24.76 0.53
CA GLY A 126 -6.64 -23.59 0.61
C GLY A 126 -5.15 -23.88 0.48
N TYR A 127 -4.78 -25.15 0.31
CA TYR A 127 -3.40 -25.55 0.05
C TYR A 127 -3.12 -25.70 -1.45
N ILE A 128 -1.91 -25.34 -1.85
CA ILE A 128 -1.42 -25.41 -3.23
C ILE A 128 -0.01 -26.01 -3.28
N LYS A 129 0.25 -26.81 -4.32
CA LYS A 129 1.60 -27.31 -4.62
C LYS A 129 2.27 -26.38 -5.61
N LEU A 130 3.47 -25.88 -5.30
CA LEU A 130 4.24 -24.99 -6.16
C LEU A 130 5.66 -25.54 -6.39
N GLY A 131 6.08 -25.57 -7.65
CA GLY A 131 7.42 -25.98 -8.06
C GLY A 131 7.85 -27.34 -7.50
N GLY A 132 9.11 -27.40 -7.07
CA GLY A 132 9.73 -28.58 -6.46
C GLY A 132 9.61 -28.68 -4.94
N HIS A 133 8.83 -27.80 -4.29
CA HIS A 133 8.69 -27.82 -2.83
C HIS A 133 8.08 -29.15 -2.37
N LYS A 134 8.63 -29.71 -1.29
CA LYS A 134 8.25 -31.05 -0.79
C LYS A 134 6.85 -31.05 -0.19
N GLU A 135 6.54 -30.01 0.58
CA GLU A 135 5.24 -29.79 1.21
C GLU A 135 4.35 -28.83 0.39
N LEU A 136 3.07 -28.73 0.77
CA LEU A 136 2.13 -27.77 0.20
C LEU A 136 2.29 -26.40 0.87
N PHE A 137 1.99 -25.34 0.13
CA PHE A 137 1.82 -24.00 0.67
C PHE A 137 0.35 -23.80 1.07
N GLY A 138 0.12 -23.26 2.25
CA GLY A 138 -1.18 -22.70 2.63
C GLY A 138 -1.32 -21.27 2.10
N ILE A 139 -2.53 -20.90 1.67
CA ILE A 139 -2.87 -19.49 1.41
C ILE A 139 -3.44 -18.92 2.71
N THR A 140 -2.86 -17.83 3.22
CA THR A 140 -3.21 -17.26 4.54
C THR A 140 -4.70 -17.05 4.76
N MET A 141 -5.42 -16.45 3.81
CA MET A 141 -6.87 -16.25 3.92
C MET A 141 -7.61 -17.58 4.20
N TYR A 142 -7.28 -18.65 3.49
CA TYR A 142 -7.92 -19.94 3.70
C TYR A 142 -7.45 -20.63 4.98
N HIS A 143 -6.22 -20.40 5.42
CA HIS A 143 -5.74 -20.90 6.71
C HIS A 143 -6.48 -20.21 7.88
N GLN A 144 -6.70 -18.89 7.80
CA GLN A 144 -7.53 -18.15 8.77
C GLN A 144 -8.98 -18.67 8.80
N LEU A 145 -9.58 -18.91 7.62
CA LEU A 145 -10.92 -19.52 7.54
C LEU A 145 -10.94 -20.95 8.12
N HIS A 146 -9.89 -21.75 7.88
CA HIS A 146 -9.76 -23.07 8.48
C HIS A 146 -9.77 -23.01 10.00
N CYS A 147 -8.96 -22.11 10.59
CA CYS A 147 -8.92 -21.89 12.03
C CYS A 147 -10.29 -21.46 12.57
N LEU A 148 -10.99 -20.56 11.87
CA LEU A 148 -12.34 -20.14 12.25
C LEU A 148 -13.33 -21.32 12.26
N VAL A 149 -13.29 -22.21 11.27
CA VAL A 149 -14.12 -23.45 11.25
C VAL A 149 -13.79 -24.36 12.44
N ARG A 150 -12.53 -24.48 12.83
CA ARG A 150 -12.12 -25.27 14.00
C ARG A 150 -12.59 -24.66 15.31
N LEU A 151 -12.46 -23.35 15.48
CA LEU A 151 -12.92 -22.63 16.67
C LEU A 151 -14.44 -22.77 16.86
N ARG A 152 -15.20 -22.68 15.76
CA ARG A 152 -16.65 -22.93 15.77
C ARG A 152 -17.01 -24.28 16.38
N ALA A 153 -16.24 -25.33 16.04
CA ALA A 153 -16.48 -26.68 16.53
C ALA A 153 -16.20 -26.83 18.04
N VAL A 154 -15.29 -26.04 18.59
CA VAL A 154 -14.96 -26.04 20.04
C VAL A 154 -15.98 -25.22 20.83
N ILE A 155 -16.35 -24.03 20.32
CA ILE A 155 -17.27 -23.10 20.98
C ILE A 155 -18.73 -23.60 20.96
N ALA A 156 -19.05 -24.58 20.12
CA ALA A 156 -20.35 -25.24 20.10
C ALA A 156 -20.84 -25.84 21.46
N GLY A 157 -20.01 -25.78 22.52
CA GLY A 157 -20.33 -26.27 23.87
C GLY A 157 -20.25 -25.26 25.04
N GLU A 158 -20.12 -23.95 24.84
CA GLU A 158 -19.98 -22.95 25.93
C GLU A 158 -21.24 -22.10 26.22
N LYS A 159 -21.23 -21.25 27.27
CA LYS A 159 -22.38 -20.52 27.86
C LYS A 159 -22.46 -19.01 27.49
N GLU A 160 -22.10 -18.63 26.28
CA GLU A 160 -22.27 -17.23 25.81
C GLU A 160 -23.65 -16.99 25.19
N ASP A 161 -24.03 -15.72 24.95
CA ASP A 161 -25.21 -15.44 24.11
C ASP A 161 -24.97 -15.95 22.69
N MET A 162 -25.71 -17.00 22.34
CA MET A 162 -25.58 -17.69 21.07
C MET A 162 -25.89 -16.78 19.88
N ALA A 163 -26.74 -15.75 20.05
CA ALA A 163 -26.99 -14.80 18.96
C ALA A 163 -25.75 -13.99 18.62
N HIS A 164 -25.02 -13.53 19.64
CA HIS A 164 -23.77 -12.79 19.50
C HIS A 164 -22.68 -13.65 18.83
N VAL A 165 -22.42 -14.85 19.36
CA VAL A 165 -21.38 -15.74 18.82
C VAL A 165 -21.63 -16.05 17.34
N LYS A 166 -22.89 -16.32 16.97
CA LYS A 166 -23.30 -16.55 15.58
C LYS A 166 -22.94 -15.37 14.66
N HIS A 167 -23.29 -14.15 15.08
CA HIS A 167 -23.02 -12.93 14.31
C HIS A 167 -21.51 -12.68 14.18
N CYS A 168 -20.74 -12.77 15.27
CA CYS A 168 -19.29 -12.56 15.26
C CYS A 168 -18.55 -13.52 14.34
N PHE A 169 -18.92 -14.80 14.34
CA PHE A 169 -18.31 -15.78 13.45
C PHE A 169 -18.55 -15.44 11.98
N ASN A 170 -19.78 -15.05 11.61
CA ASN A 170 -20.06 -14.61 10.25
C ASN A 170 -19.37 -13.29 9.91
N TYR A 171 -19.25 -12.36 10.86
CA TYR A 171 -18.54 -11.08 10.67
C TYR A 171 -17.04 -11.30 10.42
N LEU A 172 -16.39 -12.13 11.24
CA LEU A 172 -14.97 -12.48 11.08
C LEU A 172 -14.71 -13.20 9.75
N ARG A 173 -15.59 -14.13 9.36
CA ARG A 173 -15.52 -14.80 8.05
C ARG A 173 -15.51 -13.78 6.91
N GLN A 174 -16.38 -12.78 6.97
CA GLN A 174 -16.44 -11.71 5.96
C GLN A 174 -15.20 -10.81 5.99
N GLY A 175 -14.70 -10.46 7.17
CA GLY A 175 -13.46 -9.70 7.36
C GLY A 175 -12.23 -10.38 6.74
N ILE A 176 -12.09 -11.68 6.96
CA ILE A 176 -11.00 -12.49 6.39
C ILE A 176 -11.07 -12.47 4.86
N VAL A 177 -12.25 -12.74 4.29
CA VAL A 177 -12.45 -12.75 2.83
C VAL A 177 -12.26 -11.36 2.22
N CYS A 178 -12.67 -10.30 2.91
CA CYS A 178 -12.52 -8.92 2.44
C CYS A 178 -11.06 -8.47 2.34
N ASN A 179 -10.20 -8.94 3.24
CA ASN A 179 -8.76 -8.61 3.19
C ASN A 179 -8.01 -9.47 2.17
N ALA A 180 -8.50 -10.68 1.88
CA ALA A 180 -7.96 -11.59 0.88
C ALA A 180 -6.42 -11.74 0.95
N ASP A 181 -5.87 -12.00 2.13
CA ASP A 181 -4.43 -12.22 2.29
C ASP A 181 -3.99 -13.49 1.53
N ILE A 182 -3.30 -13.28 0.42
CA ILE A 182 -2.79 -14.33 -0.49
C ILE A 182 -1.34 -14.72 -0.21
N THR A 183 -0.80 -14.36 0.97
CA THR A 183 0.54 -14.74 1.40
C THR A 183 0.67 -16.27 1.39
N LEU A 184 1.83 -16.74 0.92
CA LEU A 184 2.18 -18.16 0.84
C LEU A 184 2.84 -18.60 2.14
N GLU A 185 2.18 -19.52 2.83
CA GLU A 185 2.67 -20.11 4.06
C GLU A 185 3.26 -21.50 3.77
N PRO A 186 4.60 -21.67 3.81
CA PRO A 186 5.20 -22.96 3.54
C PRO A 186 4.75 -23.97 4.59
N GLY A 187 4.22 -25.09 4.13
CA GLY A 187 3.86 -26.19 5.00
C GLY A 187 5.11 -26.87 5.56
N LYS A 188 5.05 -27.23 6.83
CA LYS A 188 6.02 -28.11 7.48
C LYS A 188 5.31 -29.37 7.91
N THR A 189 5.82 -30.51 7.45
CA THR A 189 5.30 -31.80 7.90
C THR A 189 5.74 -32.03 9.35
N ILE A 190 4.77 -32.27 10.22
CA ILE A 190 4.99 -32.72 11.59
C ILE A 190 4.35 -34.08 11.80
N ILE A 191 4.93 -34.89 12.67
CA ILE A 191 4.42 -36.22 12.99
C ILE A 191 3.71 -36.15 14.35
N HIS A 192 2.40 -36.38 14.34
CA HIS A 192 1.63 -36.53 15.58
C HIS A 192 1.64 -37.98 16.03
N THR A 193 1.67 -38.19 17.33
CA THR A 193 1.51 -39.51 17.96
C THR A 193 0.19 -39.53 18.71
N LYS A 194 -0.69 -40.47 18.37
CA LYS A 194 -1.94 -40.70 19.10
C LYS A 194 -1.67 -41.39 20.43
N ALA A 195 -2.67 -41.39 21.31
CA ALA A 195 -2.61 -42.07 22.61
C ALA A 195 -2.36 -43.60 22.50
N ASP A 196 -2.70 -44.21 21.36
CA ASP A 196 -2.46 -45.63 21.06
C ASP A 196 -1.04 -45.91 20.49
N GLY A 197 -0.18 -44.89 20.41
CA GLY A 197 1.17 -44.99 19.86
C GLY A 197 1.25 -44.92 18.33
N THR A 198 0.12 -44.85 17.62
CA THR A 198 0.13 -44.70 16.15
C THR A 198 0.52 -43.28 15.76
N THR A 199 1.35 -43.16 14.72
CA THR A 199 1.79 -41.87 14.20
C THR A 199 1.08 -41.51 12.91
N TYR A 200 0.75 -40.23 12.72
CA TYR A 200 0.26 -39.71 11.44
C TYR A 200 0.91 -38.37 11.10
N PRO A 201 1.27 -38.13 9.82
CA PRO A 201 1.77 -36.83 9.39
C PRO A 201 0.63 -35.81 9.33
N SER A 202 0.91 -34.57 9.73
CA SER A 202 0.10 -33.40 9.40
C SER A 202 1.00 -32.33 8.81
N VAL A 203 0.43 -31.42 8.02
CA VAL A 203 1.14 -30.24 7.53
C VAL A 203 0.63 -29.05 8.33
N ILE A 204 1.55 -28.33 8.97
CA ILE A 204 1.27 -27.05 9.62
C ILE A 204 2.02 -25.96 8.86
N GLY A 205 1.34 -24.87 8.52
CA GLY A 205 1.95 -23.66 7.96
C GLY A 205 1.73 -22.46 8.89
N GLY A 206 2.17 -21.28 8.46
CA GLY A 206 1.76 -20.00 9.05
C GLY A 206 2.63 -19.47 10.19
N TYR A 207 3.80 -20.07 10.45
CA TYR A 207 4.80 -19.53 11.38
C TYR A 207 6.01 -19.03 10.59
N ASP A 208 6.63 -17.95 11.08
CA ASP A 208 7.83 -17.32 10.48
C ASP A 208 7.62 -16.86 9.02
N VAL A 209 6.41 -16.37 8.71
CA VAL A 209 6.06 -15.79 7.41
C VAL A 209 5.73 -14.32 7.59
N ASP A 210 6.34 -13.46 6.77
CA ASP A 210 6.02 -12.04 6.77
C ASP A 210 4.72 -11.77 6.02
N HIS A 211 3.84 -10.95 6.60
CA HIS A 211 2.58 -10.50 6.00
C HIS A 211 2.63 -9.00 5.69
N LYS A 212 1.90 -8.56 4.67
CA LYS A 212 1.74 -7.13 4.36
C LYS A 212 0.60 -6.52 5.17
N CYS A 213 0.90 -6.14 6.41
CA CYS A 213 -0.07 -5.57 7.34
C CYS A 213 -0.17 -4.04 7.23
N ARG A 214 -1.31 -3.49 7.69
CA ARG A 214 -1.43 -2.05 8.00
C ARG A 214 -1.00 -1.83 9.45
N ASP A 215 -0.27 -0.75 9.70
CA ASP A 215 0.08 -0.35 11.07
C ASP A 215 -1.19 0.06 11.83
N ALA A 216 -1.51 -0.70 12.89
CA ALA A 216 -2.67 -0.45 13.73
C ALA A 216 -2.41 0.63 14.79
N THR A 217 -1.15 1.02 15.02
CA THR A 217 -0.76 1.97 16.08
C THR A 217 -1.49 3.31 15.98
N PRO A 218 -1.60 3.95 14.79
CA PRO A 218 -2.32 5.21 14.68
C PRO A 218 -3.81 5.06 15.01
N VAL A 219 -4.43 3.94 14.63
CA VAL A 219 -5.84 3.65 14.95
C VAL A 219 -6.01 3.48 16.46
N TRP A 220 -5.14 2.69 17.08
CA TRP A 220 -5.15 2.47 18.52
C TRP A 220 -5.01 3.78 19.30
N ASN A 221 -4.04 4.61 18.95
CA ASN A 221 -3.80 5.89 19.62
C ASN A 221 -5.00 6.83 19.45
N TYR A 222 -5.49 6.98 18.23
CA TYR A 222 -6.65 7.82 17.93
C TYR A 222 -7.89 7.38 18.71
N LEU A 223 -8.22 6.08 18.73
CA LEU A 223 -9.41 5.59 19.43
C LEU A 223 -9.31 5.81 20.93
N ASN A 224 -8.17 5.54 21.55
CA ASN A 224 -7.98 5.78 22.99
C ASN A 224 -8.06 7.27 23.35
N GLU A 225 -7.40 8.13 22.57
CA GLU A 225 -7.43 9.58 22.79
C GLU A 225 -8.85 10.13 22.59
N LYS A 226 -9.51 9.75 21.50
CA LYS A 226 -10.86 10.20 21.18
C LYS A 226 -11.88 9.73 22.22
N TRP A 227 -11.76 8.49 22.67
CA TRP A 227 -12.60 7.93 23.71
C TRP A 227 -12.45 8.68 25.05
N ALA A 228 -11.22 8.95 25.47
CA ALA A 228 -10.95 9.73 26.68
C ALA A 228 -11.48 11.17 26.61
N GLN A 229 -11.49 11.77 25.41
CA GLN A 229 -12.08 13.10 25.18
C GLN A 229 -13.62 13.08 25.25
N ASP A 230 -14.24 12.08 24.64
CA ASP A 230 -15.70 12.01 24.51
C ASP A 230 -16.39 11.50 25.79
N PHE A 231 -15.69 10.74 26.64
CA PHE A 231 -16.23 10.15 27.87
C PHE A 231 -15.35 10.42 29.13
N PRO A 232 -15.22 11.68 29.58
CA PRO A 232 -14.29 12.05 30.67
C PRO A 232 -14.74 11.66 32.09
N GLU A 233 -16.02 11.35 32.32
CA GLU A 233 -16.59 11.18 33.68
C GLU A 233 -17.30 9.83 33.95
N TYR A 234 -17.31 8.88 33.01
CA TYR A 234 -18.01 7.59 33.16
C TYR A 234 -17.06 6.40 33.21
N ASP A 235 -17.43 5.33 33.93
CA ASP A 235 -16.78 4.01 33.79
C ASP A 235 -17.01 3.53 32.35
N PRO A 236 -15.97 3.56 31.50
CA PRO A 236 -16.18 3.41 30.08
C PRO A 236 -16.47 1.96 29.67
N MET A 237 -16.07 0.98 30.48
CA MET A 237 -16.37 -0.42 30.22
C MET A 237 -17.84 -0.74 30.52
N ALA A 238 -18.41 -0.11 31.54
CA ALA A 238 -19.83 -0.29 31.89
C ALA A 238 -20.75 0.22 30.76
N HIS A 239 -20.50 1.43 30.23
CA HIS A 239 -21.30 1.98 29.14
C HIS A 239 -21.15 1.19 27.83
N ALA A 240 -19.92 0.79 27.47
CA ALA A 240 -19.70 -0.06 26.30
C ALA A 240 -20.37 -1.43 26.42
N SER A 241 -20.43 -2.01 27.63
CA SER A 241 -21.12 -3.30 27.86
C SER A 241 -22.65 -3.19 27.79
N GLU A 242 -23.22 -2.01 28.06
CA GLU A 242 -24.68 -1.78 28.08
C GLU A 242 -25.23 -1.33 26.72
N PHE A 243 -24.45 -0.57 25.95
CA PHE A 243 -24.90 0.06 24.69
C PHE A 243 -24.04 -0.29 23.47
N GLY A 244 -22.85 -0.87 23.66
CA GLY A 244 -22.03 -1.35 22.57
C GLY A 244 -22.64 -2.60 21.95
N GLN A 245 -22.41 -2.80 20.66
CA GLN A 245 -22.64 -4.10 20.02
C GLN A 245 -21.53 -5.06 20.48
N ALA A 246 -21.68 -5.50 21.72
CA ALA A 246 -21.43 -6.88 22.06
C ALA A 246 -22.73 -7.65 21.78
#